data_AF-A0AA92XAA1-F1
#
_entry.id   AF-A0AA92XAA1-F1
#
_cell.length_a   1.000
_cell.length_b   1.000
_cell.length_c   1.000
_cell.angle_alpha   90.00
_cell.angle_beta   90.00
_cell.angle_gamma   90.00
#
_symmetry.space_group_name_H-M   'P 1'
#
loop_
_entity.id
_entity.type
_entity.pdbx_description
1 polymer ?
#
loop_
_entity_poly.entity_id
_entity_poly.type
_entity_poly.pdbx_seq_one_letter_code
_entity_poly.pdbx_strand_id
1 'polypeptide(L)'
;MKKYLFVALAALMLSGCLSRPPESEQPPATVEPVKPPVVVEPVPQPQPPIGEQVPQPPKIQQLDWLSSVQPLVNQMLKADGVNPGSVLLLDSVKNNTNGALQTAKATSALHKALASNQTFSIVPEAQLATAKQTLGLSADDSLGSRSKAIGLARIVSAQYVLYSDVSGDVKSPTLDMQLMLVQTGEIVWSGNGAVTR
;
A
#
# COMPACT_ATOMS: atom_id res chain seq x y z
N MET A 1 30.75 9.46 -44.17
CA MET A 1 30.12 8.28 -44.80
C MET A 1 31.11 7.12 -44.85
N LYS A 2 31.04 6.22 -43.87
CA LYS A 2 31.85 4.99 -43.69
C LYS A 2 31.52 4.53 -42.25
N LYS A 3 31.07 3.33 -41.89
CA LYS A 3 30.85 2.04 -42.56
C LYS A 3 29.78 1.34 -41.70
N TYR A 4 28.67 0.93 -42.30
CA TYR A 4 27.87 -0.15 -41.73
C TYR A 4 28.67 -1.42 -41.95
N LEU A 5 29.09 -2.07 -40.87
CA LEU A 5 29.72 -3.38 -40.96
C LEU A 5 29.42 -4.18 -39.69
N PHE A 6 28.52 -5.17 -39.82
CA PHE A 6 28.57 -6.52 -39.22
C PHE A 6 28.60 -6.58 -37.66
N VAL A 7 27.90 -7.47 -36.95
CA VAL A 7 27.94 -8.95 -36.99
C VAL A 7 26.82 -9.44 -36.07
N ALA A 8 26.02 -10.39 -36.52
CA ALA A 8 25.19 -11.24 -35.68
C ALA A 8 26.06 -12.26 -34.94
N LEU A 9 25.87 -12.48 -33.64
CA LEU A 9 26.37 -13.69 -33.00
C LEU A 9 25.49 -14.14 -31.82
N ALA A 10 24.77 -15.23 -32.07
CA ALA A 10 24.17 -16.09 -31.08
C ALA A 10 25.24 -17.03 -30.49
N ALA A 11 25.14 -17.36 -29.20
CA ALA A 11 25.31 -18.70 -28.61
C ALA A 11 25.75 -18.63 -27.13
N LEU A 12 24.84 -19.07 -26.26
CA LEU A 12 25.04 -20.09 -25.23
C LEU A 12 26.46 -20.28 -24.67
N MET A 13 26.65 -19.99 -23.38
CA MET A 13 27.40 -20.83 -22.42
C MET A 13 27.20 -20.29 -20.99
N LEU A 14 26.32 -20.91 -20.21
CA LEU A 14 26.33 -20.81 -18.74
C LEU A 14 26.63 -22.21 -18.20
N SER A 15 27.92 -22.52 -18.18
CA SER A 15 28.50 -23.68 -17.51
C SER A 15 28.21 -23.60 -16.00
N GLY A 16 27.33 -24.47 -15.53
CA GLY A 16 27.23 -24.79 -14.11
C GLY A 16 28.37 -25.73 -13.70
N CYS A 17 28.97 -25.47 -12.54
CA CYS A 17 29.62 -26.45 -11.66
C CYS A 17 30.13 -25.72 -10.41
N LEU A 18 29.54 -25.98 -9.24
CA LEU A 18 30.28 -25.87 -7.98
C LEU A 18 30.19 -27.21 -7.26
N SER A 19 31.32 -27.92 -7.31
CA SER A 19 31.56 -29.24 -6.76
C SER A 19 31.42 -29.26 -5.23
N ARG A 20 30.76 -30.28 -4.70
CA ARG A 20 30.87 -30.69 -3.29
C ARG A 20 31.93 -31.80 -3.17
N PRO A 21 32.82 -31.78 -2.17
CA PRO A 21 33.77 -32.88 -1.94
C PRO A 21 33.05 -34.13 -1.43
N PRO A 22 33.59 -35.34 -1.69
CA PRO A 22 33.02 -36.61 -1.25
C PRO A 22 33.33 -36.86 0.23
N GLU A 23 32.31 -37.29 1.00
CA GLU A 23 32.48 -37.84 2.35
C GLU A 23 32.67 -39.36 2.24
N SER A 24 33.65 -39.85 2.98
CA SER A 24 34.28 -41.17 2.91
C SER A 24 33.34 -42.33 3.28
N GLU A 25 33.46 -43.43 2.54
CA GLU A 25 32.93 -44.74 2.91
C GLU A 25 33.57 -45.24 4.22
N GLN A 26 32.75 -45.65 5.18
CA GLN A 26 33.18 -46.51 6.28
C GLN A 26 32.49 -47.88 6.18
N PRO A 27 33.24 -48.98 6.34
CA PRO A 27 32.81 -50.35 6.02
C PRO A 27 31.77 -50.90 7.00
N PRO A 28 30.97 -51.92 6.60
CA PRO A 28 29.88 -52.44 7.39
C PRO A 28 30.40 -53.24 8.59
N ALA A 29 29.94 -52.90 9.79
CA ALA A 29 30.18 -53.71 10.98
C ALA A 29 29.25 -54.93 10.98
N THR A 30 29.88 -56.09 11.16
CA THR A 30 29.34 -57.44 11.32
C THR A 30 28.20 -57.53 12.34
N VAL A 31 27.14 -58.25 11.98
CA VAL A 31 25.99 -58.55 12.85
C VAL A 31 26.26 -59.87 13.59
N GLU A 32 26.37 -59.84 14.92
CA GLU A 32 26.24 -61.04 15.77
C GLU A 32 24.84 -61.08 16.42
N PRO A 33 24.18 -62.27 16.49
CA PRO A 33 22.81 -62.37 16.99
C PRO A 33 22.79 -62.56 18.51
N VAL A 34 22.23 -61.59 19.25
CA VAL A 34 21.95 -61.75 20.68
C VAL A 34 20.44 -61.71 20.95
N LYS A 35 20.01 -62.80 21.59
CA LYS A 35 18.71 -63.15 22.20
C LYS A 35 17.83 -61.97 22.66
N PRO A 36 16.49 -62.06 22.53
CA PRO A 36 15.59 -60.96 22.85
C PRO A 36 15.50 -60.71 24.37
N PRO A 37 15.73 -59.48 24.87
CA PRO A 37 15.31 -59.12 26.20
C PRO A 37 13.88 -58.57 26.17
N VAL A 38 13.03 -59.25 26.95
CA VAL A 38 12.00 -58.74 27.85
C VAL A 38 11.47 -57.33 27.55
N VAL A 39 10.15 -57.27 27.32
CA VAL A 39 9.31 -56.07 27.24
C VAL A 39 9.61 -55.12 28.40
N VAL A 40 10.19 -53.97 28.09
CA VAL A 40 10.26 -52.82 29.00
C VAL A 40 9.36 -51.74 28.41
N GLU A 41 8.44 -51.23 29.22
CA GLU A 41 7.51 -50.16 28.85
C GLU A 41 8.24 -48.95 28.23
N PRO A 42 7.64 -48.25 27.24
CA PRO A 42 8.27 -47.07 26.67
C PRO A 42 8.25 -45.93 27.69
N VAL A 43 9.43 -45.53 28.15
CA VAL A 43 9.65 -44.28 28.87
C VAL A 43 9.19 -43.12 27.94
N PRO A 44 8.38 -42.17 28.40
CA PRO A 44 7.94 -41.04 27.58
C PRO A 44 9.17 -40.25 27.10
N GLN A 45 9.32 -40.09 25.79
CA GLN A 45 10.34 -39.21 25.24
C GLN A 45 10.06 -37.77 25.70
N PRO A 46 11.09 -37.00 26.12
CA PRO A 46 10.93 -35.58 26.40
C PRO A 46 10.42 -34.87 25.14
N GLN A 47 9.30 -34.18 25.26
CA GLN A 47 8.80 -33.32 24.19
C GLN A 47 9.84 -32.21 23.90
N PRO A 48 10.11 -31.86 22.63
CA PRO A 48 11.01 -30.76 22.31
C PRO A 48 10.49 -29.47 22.97
N PRO A 49 11.40 -28.57 23.38
CA PRO A 49 11.00 -27.30 24.00
C PRO A 49 10.04 -26.57 23.06
N ILE A 50 8.88 -26.20 23.59
CA ILE A 50 7.89 -25.38 22.89
C ILE A 50 8.63 -24.13 22.41
N GLY A 51 8.81 -24.01 21.10
CA GLY A 51 9.47 -22.85 20.50
C GLY A 51 8.80 -21.57 21.00
N GLU A 52 9.60 -20.56 21.32
CA GLU A 52 9.11 -19.24 21.76
C GLU A 52 7.97 -18.81 20.83
N GLN A 53 6.77 -18.61 21.40
CA GLN A 53 5.62 -18.17 20.63
C GLN A 53 5.93 -16.76 20.13
N VAL A 54 6.20 -16.63 18.82
CA VAL A 54 6.30 -15.33 18.17
C VAL A 54 4.99 -14.58 18.42
N PRO A 55 5.02 -13.36 18.97
CA PRO A 55 3.81 -12.59 19.20
C PRO A 55 3.01 -12.46 17.90
N GLN A 56 1.73 -12.84 17.92
CA GLN A 56 0.87 -12.66 16.75
C GLN A 56 0.73 -11.16 16.46
N PRO A 57 0.82 -10.74 15.17
CA PRO A 57 0.64 -9.34 14.80
C PRO A 57 -0.70 -8.80 15.30
N PRO A 58 -0.76 -7.53 15.75
CA PRO A 58 -2.00 -6.90 16.15
C PRO A 58 -3.06 -7.01 15.05
N LYS A 59 -4.31 -7.37 15.42
CA LYS A 59 -5.42 -7.37 14.47
C LYS A 59 -5.69 -5.94 13.99
N ILE A 60 -5.55 -5.72 12.69
CA ILE A 60 -5.87 -4.42 12.08
C ILE A 60 -7.38 -4.25 12.07
N GLN A 61 -7.86 -3.08 12.49
CA GLN A 61 -9.28 -2.78 12.52
C GLN A 61 -9.88 -2.78 11.11
N GLN A 62 -11.07 -3.36 10.98
CA GLN A 62 -11.91 -3.25 9.79
C GLN A 62 -12.84 -2.06 9.98
N LEU A 63 -12.71 -1.07 9.10
CA LEU A 63 -13.49 0.17 9.11
C LEU A 63 -14.28 0.23 7.80
N ASP A 64 -15.53 0.68 7.87
CA ASP A 64 -16.36 0.94 6.70
C ASP A 64 -16.06 2.34 6.15
N TRP A 65 -14.97 2.39 5.39
CA TRP A 65 -14.51 3.61 4.75
C TRP A 65 -15.54 4.17 3.77
N LEU A 66 -16.25 3.33 3.01
CA LEU A 66 -17.15 3.80 1.98
C LEU A 66 -18.36 4.50 2.59
N SER A 67 -18.97 3.90 3.62
CA SER A 67 -20.08 4.52 4.35
C SER A 67 -19.66 5.80 5.09
N SER A 68 -18.40 5.87 5.52
CA SER A 68 -17.85 7.06 6.19
C SER A 68 -17.61 8.24 5.23
N VAL A 69 -17.10 7.97 4.03
CA VAL A 69 -16.73 9.03 3.07
C VAL A 69 -17.93 9.53 2.26
N GLN A 70 -18.90 8.66 1.96
CA GLN A 70 -20.04 8.99 1.10
C GLN A 70 -20.84 10.24 1.55
N PRO A 71 -21.21 10.41 2.84
CA PRO A 71 -21.95 11.59 3.26
C PRO A 71 -21.13 12.88 3.07
N LEU A 72 -19.82 12.83 3.29
CA LEU A 72 -18.95 13.99 3.12
C LEU A 72 -18.77 14.36 1.65
N VAL A 73 -18.59 13.36 0.77
CA VAL A 73 -18.57 13.58 -0.68
C VAL A 73 -19.89 14.20 -1.13
N ASN A 74 -21.03 13.68 -0.67
CA ASN A 74 -22.35 14.23 -1.02
C ASN A 74 -22.55 15.68 -0.54
N GLN A 75 -21.96 16.07 0.59
CA GLN A 75 -21.96 17.46 1.06
C GLN A 75 -21.08 18.34 0.19
N MET A 76 -19.85 17.89 -0.11
CA MET A 76 -18.92 18.59 -0.98
C MET A 76 -19.52 18.88 -2.36
N LEU A 77 -20.20 17.89 -2.96
CA LEU A 77 -20.81 18.03 -4.28
C LEU A 77 -21.95 19.04 -4.34
N LYS A 78 -22.52 19.42 -3.18
CA LYS A 78 -23.59 20.41 -3.06
C LYS A 78 -23.08 21.79 -2.63
N ALA A 79 -21.78 21.91 -2.35
CA ALA A 79 -21.20 23.15 -1.87
C ALA A 79 -21.11 24.19 -2.98
N ASP A 80 -21.37 25.44 -2.63
CA ASP A 80 -21.18 26.56 -3.54
C ASP A 80 -19.72 26.67 -3.96
N GLY A 81 -19.47 26.93 -5.24
CA GLY A 81 -18.11 27.01 -5.80
C GLY A 81 -17.53 25.69 -6.29
N VAL A 82 -18.28 24.57 -6.21
CA VAL A 82 -17.96 23.32 -6.91
C VAL A 82 -18.57 23.31 -8.30
N ASN A 83 -17.71 23.31 -9.33
CA ASN A 83 -18.15 23.31 -10.71
C ASN A 83 -18.14 21.88 -11.30
N PRO A 84 -19.29 21.36 -11.78
CA PRO A 84 -19.34 20.06 -12.45
C PRO A 84 -18.44 20.00 -13.69
N GLY A 85 -17.92 18.82 -13.99
CA GLY A 85 -16.98 18.56 -15.09
C GLY A 85 -15.53 18.94 -14.78
N SER A 86 -15.25 19.51 -13.61
CA SER A 86 -13.90 19.89 -13.22
C SER A 86 -13.03 18.67 -12.95
N VAL A 87 -11.74 18.79 -13.25
CA VAL A 87 -10.72 17.80 -12.96
C VAL A 87 -10.31 17.92 -11.49
N LEU A 88 -10.38 16.80 -10.76
CA LEU A 88 -10.06 16.70 -9.35
C LEU A 88 -8.83 15.82 -9.14
N LEU A 89 -7.83 16.38 -8.48
CA LEU A 89 -6.70 15.66 -7.93
C LEU A 89 -7.09 15.14 -6.53
N LEU A 90 -7.07 13.82 -6.34
CA LEU A 90 -7.26 13.22 -5.02
C LEU A 90 -5.88 12.97 -4.38
N ASP A 91 -5.64 13.51 -3.18
CA ASP A 91 -4.48 13.13 -2.36
C ASP A 91 -4.73 11.81 -1.63
N SER A 92 -3.67 11.14 -1.19
CA SER A 92 -3.80 9.97 -0.34
C SER A 92 -4.33 10.36 1.04
N VAL A 93 -5.18 9.50 1.62
CA VAL A 93 -5.66 9.70 2.98
C VAL A 93 -4.49 9.61 3.96
N LYS A 94 -4.27 10.68 4.73
CA LYS A 94 -3.24 10.71 5.75
C LYS A 94 -3.76 10.15 7.07
N ASN A 95 -2.90 9.43 7.79
CA ASN A 95 -3.19 8.93 9.12
C ASN A 95 -2.46 9.77 10.18
N ASN A 96 -3.23 10.54 10.94
CA ASN A 96 -2.79 11.29 12.12
C ASN A 96 -3.46 10.75 13.41
N THR A 97 -3.90 9.49 13.42
CA THR A 97 -4.43 8.84 14.63
C THR A 97 -3.31 8.35 15.56
N ASN A 98 -3.67 7.91 16.76
CA ASN A 98 -2.76 7.26 17.71
C ASN A 98 -2.41 5.79 17.36
N GLY A 99 -2.70 5.31 16.14
CA GLY A 99 -2.43 3.94 15.73
C GLY A 99 -2.35 3.74 14.22
N ALA A 100 -2.18 2.49 13.79
CA ALA A 100 -2.09 2.14 12.37
C ALA A 100 -3.48 1.92 11.75
N LEU A 101 -3.72 2.54 10.59
CA LEU A 101 -4.95 2.39 9.80
C LEU A 101 -4.62 2.01 8.36
N GLN A 102 -5.55 1.31 7.70
CA GLN A 102 -5.45 0.93 6.29
C GLN A 102 -5.87 2.10 5.38
N THR A 103 -5.11 3.20 5.38
CA THR A 103 -5.48 4.43 4.64
C THR A 103 -5.57 4.23 3.13
N ALA A 104 -4.82 3.28 2.55
CA ALA A 104 -4.98 2.91 1.15
C ALA A 104 -6.43 2.49 0.82
N LYS A 105 -7.10 1.76 1.73
CA LYS A 105 -8.52 1.39 1.58
C LYS A 105 -9.44 2.62 1.70
N ALA A 106 -9.08 3.58 2.54
CA ALA A 106 -9.79 4.85 2.65
C ALA A 106 -9.68 5.67 1.34
N THR A 107 -8.47 5.79 0.78
CA THR A 107 -8.23 6.45 -0.51
C THR A 107 -9.01 5.76 -1.64
N SER A 108 -9.00 4.42 -1.71
CA SER A 108 -9.80 3.69 -2.70
C SER A 108 -11.30 3.90 -2.51
N ALA A 109 -11.78 3.99 -1.27
CA ALA A 109 -13.19 4.29 -0.97
C ALA A 109 -13.56 5.71 -1.43
N LEU A 110 -12.69 6.70 -1.25
CA LEU A 110 -12.87 8.05 -1.77
C LEU A 110 -12.93 8.06 -3.30
N HIS A 111 -11.99 7.39 -3.98
CA HIS A 111 -12.03 7.23 -5.44
C HIS A 111 -13.37 6.65 -5.89
N LYS A 112 -13.86 5.59 -5.22
CA LYS A 112 -15.14 4.95 -5.53
C LYS A 112 -16.33 5.89 -5.32
N ALA A 113 -16.37 6.61 -4.19
CA ALA A 113 -17.44 7.54 -3.85
C ALA A 113 -17.49 8.76 -4.79
N LEU A 114 -16.34 9.21 -5.28
CA LEU A 114 -16.25 10.31 -6.24
C LEU A 114 -16.61 9.85 -7.65
N ALA A 115 -16.16 8.67 -8.06
CA ALA A 115 -16.44 8.11 -9.39
C ALA A 115 -17.94 7.81 -9.61
N SER A 116 -18.70 7.51 -8.55
CA SER A 116 -20.14 7.22 -8.66
C SER A 116 -21.01 8.45 -8.96
N ASN A 117 -20.50 9.67 -8.73
CA ASN A 117 -21.30 10.90 -8.79
C ASN A 117 -21.08 11.74 -10.07
N GLN A 118 -20.14 11.38 -10.95
CA GLN A 118 -19.86 12.00 -12.26
C GLN A 118 -19.63 13.53 -12.28
N THR A 119 -19.55 14.19 -11.13
CA THR A 119 -19.40 15.65 -11.03
C THR A 119 -17.95 16.07 -11.25
N PHE A 120 -16.99 15.22 -10.89
CA PHE A 120 -15.57 15.46 -11.11
C PHE A 120 -14.98 14.43 -12.07
N SER A 121 -14.04 14.87 -12.89
CA SER A 121 -13.13 13.99 -13.62
C SER A 121 -11.92 13.71 -12.72
N ILE A 122 -11.83 12.50 -12.18
CA ILE A 122 -10.75 12.15 -11.25
C ILE A 122 -9.47 11.88 -12.02
N VAL A 123 -8.36 12.50 -11.61
CA VAL A 123 -7.04 12.22 -12.18
C VAL A 123 -6.70 10.73 -11.95
N PRO A 124 -6.41 9.96 -13.01
CA PRO A 124 -6.02 8.56 -12.86
C PRO A 124 -4.72 8.39 -12.08
N GLU A 125 -4.63 7.33 -11.27
CA GLU A 125 -3.43 7.04 -10.45
C GLU A 125 -2.15 6.93 -11.30
N ALA A 126 -2.23 6.34 -12.50
CA ALA A 126 -1.08 6.24 -13.40
C ALA A 126 -0.56 7.62 -13.84
N GLN A 127 -1.46 8.55 -14.17
CA GLN A 127 -1.10 9.92 -14.55
C GLN A 127 -0.51 10.66 -13.34
N LEU A 128 -1.08 10.45 -12.15
CA LEU A 128 -0.57 11.01 -10.91
C LEU A 128 0.85 10.53 -10.60
N ALA A 129 1.12 9.23 -10.76
CA ALA A 129 2.44 8.64 -10.55
C ALA A 129 3.49 9.24 -11.50
N THR A 130 3.16 9.40 -12.79
CA THR A 130 4.05 10.08 -13.74
C THR A 130 4.31 11.53 -13.35
N ALA A 131 3.27 12.27 -12.95
CA ALA A 131 3.41 13.66 -12.55
C ALA A 131 4.23 13.83 -11.26
N LYS A 132 4.10 12.91 -10.29
CA LYS A 132 4.96 12.86 -9.09
C LYS A 132 6.42 12.63 -9.47
N GLN A 133 6.69 11.69 -10.38
CA GLN A 133 8.04 11.40 -10.87
C GLN A 133 8.67 12.63 -11.55
N THR A 134 7.90 13.42 -12.32
CA THR A 134 8.37 14.67 -12.93
C THR A 134 8.80 15.71 -11.90
N LEU A 135 8.14 15.74 -10.74
CA LEU A 135 8.49 16.63 -9.63
C LEU A 135 9.57 16.05 -8.70
N GLY A 136 10.11 14.87 -9.00
CA GLY A 136 11.07 14.18 -8.13
C GLY A 136 10.45 13.69 -6.81
N LEU A 137 9.13 13.54 -6.76
CA LEU A 137 8.40 13.05 -5.60
C LEU A 137 8.27 11.52 -5.66
N SER A 138 8.31 10.87 -4.50
CA SER A 138 8.01 9.44 -4.40
C SER A 138 6.55 9.17 -4.77
N ALA A 139 6.24 7.99 -5.32
CA ALA A 139 4.88 7.55 -5.60
C ALA A 139 4.00 7.59 -4.34
N ASP A 140 4.59 7.24 -3.19
CA ASP A 140 3.93 7.20 -1.88
C ASP A 140 3.98 8.54 -1.14
N ASP A 141 4.62 9.58 -1.69
CA ASP A 141 4.65 10.89 -1.04
C ASP A 141 3.23 11.48 -1.00
N SER A 142 2.89 12.05 0.15
CA SER A 142 1.65 12.81 0.34
C SER A 142 1.84 14.23 -0.16
N LEU A 143 0.75 14.88 -0.58
CA LEU A 143 0.77 16.28 -0.97
C LEU A 143 0.76 17.22 0.26
N GLY A 144 1.50 16.84 1.32
CA GLY A 144 1.48 17.46 2.64
C GLY A 144 1.84 18.94 2.70
N SER A 145 2.21 19.59 1.59
CA SER A 145 2.25 21.04 1.48
C SER A 145 1.39 21.53 0.30
N ARG A 146 0.69 22.65 0.50
CA ARG A 146 -0.17 23.26 -0.52
C ARG A 146 0.61 23.58 -1.80
N SER A 147 1.85 24.05 -1.68
CA SER A 147 2.70 24.36 -2.83
C SER A 147 3.02 23.11 -3.68
N LYS A 148 3.30 21.95 -3.05
CA LYS A 148 3.50 20.68 -3.77
C LYS A 148 2.22 20.26 -4.48
N ALA A 149 1.09 20.32 -3.79
CA ALA A 149 -0.21 19.98 -4.35
C ALA A 149 -0.58 20.84 -5.55
N ILE A 150 -0.41 22.16 -5.46
CA ILE A 150 -0.66 23.11 -6.56
C ILE A 150 0.27 22.82 -7.74
N GLY A 151 1.57 22.59 -7.48
CA GLY A 151 2.53 22.24 -8.52
C GLY A 151 2.12 20.97 -9.27
N LEU A 152 1.73 19.92 -8.54
CA LEU A 152 1.29 18.66 -9.14
C LEU A 152 -0.03 18.80 -9.88
N ALA A 153 -1.00 19.50 -9.29
CA ALA A 153 -2.29 19.79 -9.90
C ALA A 153 -2.15 20.52 -11.24
N ARG A 154 -1.20 21.45 -11.36
CA ARG A 154 -0.90 22.13 -12.63
C ARG A 154 -0.39 21.18 -13.71
N ILE A 155 0.46 20.21 -13.36
CA ILE A 155 0.99 19.22 -14.32
C ILE A 155 -0.15 18.35 -14.87
N VAL A 156 -1.08 17.93 -14.01
CA VAL A 156 -2.20 17.08 -14.41
C VAL A 156 -3.45 17.87 -14.82
N SER A 157 -3.34 19.20 -14.91
CA SER A 157 -4.45 20.10 -15.24
C SER A 157 -5.69 19.93 -14.35
N ALA A 158 -5.50 19.71 -13.05
CA ALA A 158 -6.57 19.67 -12.06
C ALA A 158 -7.00 21.09 -11.63
N GLN A 159 -8.31 21.29 -11.50
CA GLN A 159 -8.89 22.55 -11.00
C GLN A 159 -9.00 22.54 -9.48
N TYR A 160 -9.20 21.35 -8.89
CA TYR A 160 -9.33 21.17 -7.47
C TYR A 160 -8.36 20.11 -6.94
N VAL A 161 -8.01 20.22 -5.66
CA VAL A 161 -7.33 19.18 -4.89
C VAL A 161 -8.20 18.82 -3.69
N LEU A 162 -8.50 17.54 -3.50
CA LEU A 162 -9.14 17.04 -2.29
C LEU A 162 -8.09 16.46 -1.35
N TYR A 163 -7.96 17.07 -0.17
CA TYR A 163 -7.17 16.54 0.93
C TYR A 163 -8.06 15.74 1.88
N SER A 164 -7.49 14.71 2.49
CA SER A 164 -8.18 13.90 3.48
C SER A 164 -7.22 13.46 4.58
N ASP A 165 -7.65 13.61 5.82
CA ASP A 165 -6.87 13.25 6.99
C ASP A 165 -7.75 12.48 7.97
N VAL A 166 -7.20 11.46 8.61
CA VAL A 166 -7.90 10.73 9.66
C VAL A 166 -7.16 10.96 10.97
N SER A 167 -7.86 11.52 11.95
CA SER A 167 -7.28 12.00 13.20
C SER A 167 -7.99 11.40 14.43
N GLY A 168 -7.38 11.55 15.61
CA GLY A 168 -7.94 11.10 16.88
C GLY A 168 -7.58 9.67 17.29
N ASP A 169 -8.49 8.99 17.98
CA ASP A 169 -8.27 7.61 18.44
C ASP A 169 -8.48 6.62 17.29
N VAL A 170 -7.54 5.68 17.11
CA VAL A 170 -7.58 4.65 16.06
C VAL A 170 -8.84 3.78 16.16
N LYS A 171 -9.47 3.67 17.33
CA LYS A 171 -10.72 2.92 17.58
C LYS A 171 -11.97 3.75 17.32
N SER A 172 -11.87 5.06 17.19
CA SER A 172 -12.98 5.93 16.83
C SER A 172 -12.44 7.15 16.07
N PRO A 173 -11.92 6.92 14.85
CA PRO A 173 -11.26 7.98 14.11
C PRO A 173 -12.28 9.02 13.62
N THR A 174 -11.80 10.25 13.42
CA THR A 174 -12.54 11.28 12.68
C THR A 174 -11.84 11.50 11.33
N LEU A 175 -12.62 11.49 10.25
CA LEU A 175 -12.16 11.82 8.91
C LEU A 175 -12.45 13.30 8.65
N ASP A 176 -11.42 14.05 8.31
CA ASP A 176 -11.46 15.44 7.88
C ASP A 176 -11.16 15.53 6.39
N MET A 177 -11.92 16.34 5.66
CA MET A 177 -11.70 16.57 4.22
C MET A 177 -11.73 18.06 3.90
N GLN A 178 -10.91 18.45 2.93
CA GLN A 178 -10.80 19.83 2.46
C GLN A 178 -10.63 19.87 0.95
N LEU A 179 -11.49 20.60 0.26
CA LEU A 179 -11.42 20.85 -1.17
C LEU A 179 -10.77 22.21 -1.42
N MET A 180 -9.62 22.20 -2.09
CA MET A 180 -8.85 23.39 -2.44
C MET A 180 -9.03 23.73 -3.91
N LEU A 181 -9.32 24.99 -4.23
CA LEU A 181 -9.26 25.52 -5.59
C LEU A 181 -7.81 25.80 -5.98
N VAL A 182 -7.31 25.15 -7.04
CA VAL A 182 -5.90 25.21 -7.45
C VAL A 182 -5.48 26.60 -7.92
N GLN A 183 -6.41 27.34 -8.52
CA GLN A 183 -6.13 28.67 -9.08
C GLN A 183 -5.73 29.68 -8.00
N THR A 184 -6.42 29.66 -6.86
CA THR A 184 -6.24 30.63 -5.76
C THR A 184 -5.51 30.03 -4.56
N GLY A 185 -5.51 28.70 -4.41
CA GLY A 185 -5.04 28.00 -3.22
C GLY A 185 -6.00 28.08 -2.03
N GLU A 186 -7.22 28.55 -2.25
CA GLU A 186 -8.26 28.68 -1.23
C GLU A 186 -8.98 27.35 -0.97
N ILE A 187 -9.40 27.12 0.28
CA ILE A 187 -10.28 26.00 0.63
C ILE A 187 -11.72 26.44 0.39
N VAL A 188 -12.34 25.91 -0.67
CA VAL A 188 -13.72 26.24 -1.05
C VAL A 188 -14.76 25.38 -0.34
N TRP A 189 -14.33 24.25 0.22
CA TRP A 189 -15.18 23.40 1.04
C TRP A 189 -14.33 22.63 2.06
N SER A 190 -14.89 22.42 3.24
CA SER A 190 -14.35 21.50 4.24
C SER A 190 -15.49 20.77 4.94
N GLY A 191 -15.21 19.58 5.44
CA GLY A 191 -16.16 18.79 6.20
C GLY A 191 -15.47 17.70 7.00
N ASN A 192 -16.13 17.21 8.03
CA ASN A 192 -15.62 16.12 8.85
C ASN A 192 -16.73 15.14 9.25
N GLY A 193 -16.34 13.92 9.59
CA GLY A 193 -17.26 12.86 9.97
C GLY A 193 -16.58 11.74 10.73
N ALA A 194 -17.33 11.08 11.62
CA ALA A 194 -16.83 9.90 12.32
C ALA A 194 -16.65 8.73 11.34
N VAL A 195 -15.57 7.96 11.52
CA VAL A 195 -15.34 6.75 10.74
C VAL A 195 -16.08 5.57 11.38
N THR A 196 -16.95 4.94 10.59
CA THR A 196 -17.78 3.82 11.02
C THR A 196 -17.07 2.48 10.89
N ARG A 197 -17.57 1.48 11.62
CA ARG A 197 -17.10 0.08 11.56
C ARG A 197 -18.04 -0.77 10.73
#